data_AF-A0A2S5PF37-F1
#
_entry.id   AF-A0A2S5PF37-F1
#
_cell.length_a   1.000
_cell.length_b   1.000
_cell.length_c   1.000
_cell.angle_alpha   90.00
_cell.angle_beta   90.00
_cell.angle_gamma   90.00
#
_symmetry.space_group_name_H-M   'P 1'
#
loop_
_entity.id
_entity.type
_entity.pdbx_description
1 polymer ?
#
loop_
_entity_poly.entity_id
_entity_poly.type
_entity_poly.pdbx_seq_one_letter_code
_entity_poly.pdbx_strand_id
1 'polypeptide(L)'
;MAGIGFELRRLGRQETLSSLASAFGHAAIVAAGPWLFTILSLAIITFTVEQIVGLDTLATFRIIIIYAFATSLVITSPVTIVATRLVADALWLKKTDAVRPLLIGAFGLSVILVAPCAAMLVFYFNVPSGVALVLTAMSLTVALIWVALSFCGAVRDYLAVTLAFLFGLIVSLVLSIGAALSGLGPTGMAWGFLVGLVLILFGLTHRVLMTFPAPVADIRDGFAAMIDGIGRYRLLAFGALAGTAAVWIDKWVFWFSLQGEKVDAGLIHAPLYDSAMFIASLVIIPSLAQFVMRLETEFFDRYHTYFGTIKSHGTIRQIEAARVRMKSFTLDHLVLITVSHVGICAVLILAAPAIVDLLNLQYRQIAILRFGALGSVFQFIFIATTAMLLFFDRRKLFLTLQLTFFALNLVLSMWSVSAGEEYYGVGYFMACLISSFIAYVVADRTFTNLNYLTFIGNNPSVREAASSVSAQRRGMPTIFREAVLAIMPRRRRS
;
A
#
# COMPACT_ATOMS: atom_id res chain seq x y z
N MET A 1 -16.17 -5.33 2.02
CA MET A 1 -16.72 -3.96 1.92
C MET A 1 -17.46 -3.87 0.60
N ALA A 2 -18.69 -3.35 0.58
CA ALA A 2 -19.26 -2.76 -0.65
C ALA A 2 -18.75 -1.32 -0.68
N GLY A 3 -17.77 -0.98 -1.50
CA GLY A 3 -17.21 0.36 -1.58
C GLY A 3 -17.83 1.18 -2.72
N ILE A 4 -16.96 1.84 -3.48
CA ILE A 4 -17.17 2.84 -4.55
C ILE A 4 -17.97 2.39 -5.76
N GLY A 5 -18.39 1.12 -5.81
CA GLY A 5 -19.02 0.50 -6.96
C GLY A 5 -20.21 1.29 -7.51
N PHE A 6 -21.01 1.95 -6.66
CA PHE A 6 -22.17 2.72 -7.13
C PHE A 6 -21.79 4.03 -7.84
N GLU A 7 -20.89 4.83 -7.27
CA GLU A 7 -20.51 6.13 -7.86
C GLU A 7 -19.56 5.97 -9.05
N LEU A 8 -18.65 4.98 -9.01
CA LEU A 8 -17.85 4.61 -10.18
C LEU A 8 -18.71 4.02 -11.31
N ARG A 9 -19.77 3.25 -10.98
CA ARG A 9 -20.71 2.74 -11.99
C ARG A 9 -21.60 3.84 -12.55
N ARG A 10 -21.93 4.86 -11.75
CA ARG A 10 -22.66 6.04 -12.23
C ARG A 10 -21.82 6.87 -13.19
N LEU A 11 -20.54 7.12 -12.85
CA LEU A 11 -19.60 7.83 -13.71
C LEU A 11 -19.26 7.01 -14.97
N GLY A 12 -18.97 5.71 -14.83
CA GLY A 12 -18.67 4.82 -15.95
C GLY A 12 -19.86 4.47 -16.86
N ARG A 13 -21.10 4.75 -16.42
CA ARG A 13 -22.32 4.62 -17.25
C ARG A 13 -22.55 5.81 -18.18
N GLN A 14 -21.88 6.94 -17.93
CA GLN A 14 -21.84 8.03 -18.90
C GLN A 14 -20.74 7.65 -19.87
N GLU A 15 -21.07 7.25 -21.11
CA GLU A 15 -20.10 6.82 -22.13
C GLU A 15 -19.28 8.00 -22.71
N THR A 16 -18.83 8.93 -21.86
CA THR A 16 -17.98 10.05 -22.24
C THR A 16 -16.55 9.79 -21.80
N LEU A 17 -15.56 10.16 -22.64
CA LEU A 17 -14.14 10.01 -22.29
C LEU A 17 -13.78 10.78 -21.00
N SER A 18 -14.50 11.87 -20.70
CA SER A 18 -14.31 12.68 -19.49
C SER A 18 -14.76 11.98 -18.21
N SER A 19 -15.85 11.21 -18.24
CA SER A 19 -16.34 10.49 -17.05
C SER A 19 -15.43 9.31 -16.69
N LEU A 20 -14.90 8.61 -17.70
CA LEU A 20 -13.90 7.56 -17.55
C LEU A 20 -12.58 8.11 -16.99
N ALA A 21 -12.12 9.26 -17.50
CA ALA A 21 -10.92 9.93 -16.99
C ALA A 21 -11.11 10.39 -15.53
N SER A 22 -12.28 10.93 -15.18
CA SER A 22 -12.60 11.33 -13.80
C SER A 22 -12.65 10.13 -12.85
N ALA A 23 -13.33 9.05 -13.23
CA ALA A 23 -13.42 7.81 -12.45
C ALA A 23 -12.02 7.21 -12.20
N PHE A 24 -11.19 7.17 -13.24
CA PHE A 24 -9.81 6.70 -13.14
C PHE A 24 -8.95 7.61 -12.25
N GLY A 25 -9.05 8.93 -12.41
CA GLY A 25 -8.35 9.89 -11.57
C GLY A 25 -8.67 9.74 -10.08
N HIS A 26 -9.96 9.56 -9.75
CA HIS A 26 -10.37 9.27 -8.36
C HIS A 26 -9.79 7.95 -7.86
N ALA A 27 -9.84 6.89 -8.66
CA ALA A 27 -9.27 5.60 -8.29
C ALA A 27 -7.75 5.66 -8.10
N ALA A 28 -7.03 6.43 -8.92
CA ALA A 28 -5.60 6.64 -8.78
C ALA A 28 -5.25 7.38 -7.49
N ILE A 29 -6.04 8.38 -7.10
CA ILE A 29 -5.86 9.11 -5.83
C ILE A 29 -6.14 8.21 -4.64
N VAL A 30 -7.18 7.36 -4.70
CA VAL A 30 -7.47 6.40 -3.64
C VAL A 30 -6.36 5.35 -3.54
N ALA A 31 -5.85 4.86 -4.67
CA ALA A 31 -4.86 3.80 -4.70
C ALA A 31 -3.43 4.27 -4.36
N ALA A 32 -3.05 5.48 -4.78
CA ALA A 32 -1.67 5.95 -4.72
C ALA A 32 -1.53 7.45 -4.39
N GLY A 33 -2.60 8.15 -4.00
CA GLY A 33 -2.64 9.60 -3.84
C GLY A 33 -1.43 10.19 -3.09
N PRO A 34 -1.20 9.87 -1.82
CA PRO A 34 -0.07 10.43 -1.06
C PRO A 34 1.28 10.21 -1.74
N TRP A 35 1.51 9.05 -2.36
CA TRP A 35 2.78 8.74 -3.03
C TRP A 35 2.92 9.49 -4.36
N LEU A 36 1.91 9.39 -5.23
CA LEU A 36 1.89 10.05 -6.54
C LEU A 36 2.18 11.55 -6.39
N PHE A 37 1.44 12.17 -5.49
CA PHE A 37 1.53 13.59 -5.27
C PHE A 37 2.85 14.03 -4.65
N THR A 38 3.38 13.26 -3.70
CA THR A 38 4.68 13.57 -3.10
C THR A 38 5.80 13.49 -4.13
N ILE A 39 5.81 12.47 -4.99
CA ILE A 39 6.82 12.35 -6.05
C ILE A 39 6.71 13.52 -7.03
N LEU A 40 5.50 13.89 -7.45
CA LEU A 40 5.29 15.03 -8.34
C LEU A 40 5.72 16.35 -7.68
N SER A 41 5.36 16.59 -6.43
CA SER A 41 5.78 17.80 -5.70
C SER A 41 7.29 17.86 -5.54
N LEU A 42 7.95 16.75 -5.18
CA LEU A 42 9.41 16.70 -5.07
C LEU A 42 10.08 16.97 -6.41
N ALA A 43 9.56 16.42 -7.51
CA ALA A 43 10.09 16.65 -8.85
C ALA A 43 9.96 18.12 -9.26
N ILE A 44 8.78 18.73 -9.07
CA ILE A 44 8.55 20.15 -9.41
C ILE A 44 9.42 21.07 -8.54
N ILE A 45 9.52 20.82 -7.24
CA ILE A 45 10.38 21.62 -6.34
C ILE A 45 11.83 21.52 -6.80
N THR A 46 12.33 20.30 -7.03
CA THR A 46 13.69 20.04 -7.50
C THR A 46 13.97 20.83 -8.77
N PHE A 47 13.16 20.65 -9.81
CA PHE A 47 13.33 21.33 -11.09
C PHE A 47 13.30 22.87 -10.96
N THR A 48 12.48 23.40 -10.06
CA THR A 48 12.32 24.85 -9.90
C THR A 48 13.48 25.51 -9.16
N VAL A 49 14.04 24.85 -8.14
CA VAL A 49 14.98 25.52 -7.20
C VAL A 49 16.39 24.96 -7.22
N GLU A 50 16.68 23.91 -8.00
CA GLU A 50 18.00 23.27 -8.09
C GLU A 50 19.12 24.27 -8.42
N GLN A 51 18.91 25.13 -9.42
CA GLN A 51 19.91 26.11 -9.84
C GLN A 51 20.19 27.20 -8.78
N ILE A 52 19.32 27.33 -7.78
CA ILE A 52 19.37 28.39 -6.77
C ILE A 52 20.00 27.86 -5.47
N VAL A 53 19.56 26.70 -5.01
CA VAL A 53 19.91 26.19 -3.66
C VAL A 53 20.99 25.10 -3.70
N GLY A 54 21.26 24.53 -4.86
CA GLY A 54 22.25 23.47 -5.05
C GLY A 54 21.76 22.07 -4.64
N LEU A 55 22.55 21.06 -5.04
CA LEU A 55 22.18 19.64 -4.93
C LEU A 55 22.17 19.11 -3.50
N ASP A 56 23.09 19.57 -2.63
CA ASP A 56 23.22 19.08 -1.25
C ASP A 56 22.03 19.48 -0.37
N THR A 57 21.58 20.72 -0.52
CA THR A 57 20.37 21.21 0.15
C THR A 57 19.14 20.44 -0.32
N LEU A 58 19.01 20.20 -1.62
CA LEU A 58 17.91 19.41 -2.17
C LEU A 58 17.97 17.94 -1.74
N ALA A 59 19.16 17.35 -1.63
CA ALA A 59 19.33 16.00 -1.09
C ALA A 59 18.83 15.93 0.35
N THR A 60 19.23 16.87 1.20
CA THR A 60 18.78 16.97 2.60
C THR A 60 17.27 17.21 2.72
N PHE A 61 16.69 18.07 1.89
CA PHE A 61 15.24 18.29 1.85
C PHE A 61 14.47 17.02 1.45
N ARG A 62 14.88 16.36 0.35
CA ARG A 62 14.22 15.16 -0.17
C ARG A 62 14.29 14.01 0.82
N ILE A 63 15.44 13.79 1.44
CA ILE A 63 15.65 12.65 2.34
C ILE A 63 14.83 12.77 3.62
N ILE A 64 14.58 13.98 4.15
CA ILE A 64 13.65 14.21 5.27
C ILE A 64 12.27 13.66 4.91
N ILE A 65 11.76 14.01 3.72
CA ILE A 65 10.45 13.57 3.25
C ILE A 65 10.43 12.06 3.01
N ILE A 66 11.47 11.50 2.37
CA ILE A 66 11.58 10.06 2.10
C ILE A 66 11.54 9.26 3.41
N TYR A 67 12.34 9.65 4.41
CA TYR A 67 12.35 8.99 5.71
C TYR A 67 11.02 9.14 6.46
N ALA A 68 10.39 10.32 6.42
CA ALA A 68 9.09 10.54 7.04
C ALA A 68 8.01 9.64 6.43
N PHE A 69 7.96 9.51 5.10
CA PHE A 69 7.02 8.65 4.40
C PHE A 69 7.31 7.17 4.62
N ALA A 70 8.58 6.76 4.57
CA ALA A 70 8.99 5.37 4.76
C ALA A 70 8.63 4.87 6.17
N THR A 71 9.08 5.60 7.20
CA THR A 71 8.85 5.21 8.60
C THR A 71 7.37 5.24 8.96
N SER A 72 6.67 6.32 8.62
CA SER A 72 5.24 6.44 8.91
C SER A 72 4.42 5.34 8.24
N LEU A 73 4.66 5.03 6.96
CA LEU A 73 3.90 4.01 6.24
C LEU A 73 4.09 2.62 6.83
N VAL A 74 5.33 2.20 7.05
CA VAL A 74 5.64 0.86 7.57
C VAL A 74 5.03 0.67 8.96
N ILE A 75 5.27 1.63 9.86
CA ILE A 75 4.87 1.52 11.27
C ILE A 75 3.34 1.64 11.44
N THR A 76 2.67 2.47 10.64
CA THR A 76 1.20 2.62 10.73
C THR A 76 0.42 1.55 9.97
N SER A 77 1.04 0.80 9.06
CA SER A 77 0.37 -0.23 8.27
C SER A 77 -0.47 -1.25 9.07
N PRO A 78 -0.08 -1.69 10.29
CA PRO A 78 -0.90 -2.60 11.09
C PRO A 78 -2.14 -1.90 11.65
N VAL A 79 -2.00 -0.62 12.00
CA VAL A 79 -3.10 0.21 12.53
C VAL A 79 -4.13 0.46 11.43
N THR A 80 -3.68 0.87 10.24
CA THR A 80 -4.58 1.20 9.12
C THR A 80 -5.38 -0.02 8.68
N ILE A 81 -4.74 -1.17 8.44
CA ILE A 81 -5.45 -2.36 7.96
C ILE A 81 -6.47 -2.89 8.97
N VAL A 82 -6.17 -2.81 10.27
CA VAL A 82 -7.09 -3.21 11.34
C VAL A 82 -8.22 -2.20 11.49
N ALA A 83 -7.91 -0.90 11.47
CA ALA A 83 -8.92 0.14 11.53
C ALA A 83 -9.91 0.03 10.35
N THR A 84 -9.41 -0.15 9.13
CA THR A 84 -10.23 -0.42 7.94
C THR A 84 -11.14 -1.63 8.16
N ARG A 85 -10.63 -2.71 8.76
CA ARG A 85 -11.45 -3.90 9.05
C ARG A 85 -12.53 -3.62 10.09
N LEU A 86 -12.20 -2.96 11.20
CA LEU A 86 -13.15 -2.61 12.26
C LEU A 86 -14.25 -1.68 11.76
N VAL A 87 -13.89 -0.68 10.95
CA VAL A 87 -14.86 0.20 10.28
C VAL A 87 -15.76 -0.61 9.34
N ALA A 88 -15.22 -1.55 8.57
CA ALA A 88 -16.03 -2.44 7.74
C ALA A 88 -17.08 -3.21 8.55
N ASP A 89 -16.66 -3.77 9.68
CA ASP A 89 -17.53 -4.55 10.57
C ASP A 89 -18.60 -3.65 11.22
N ALA A 90 -18.23 -2.45 11.66
CA ALA A 90 -19.14 -1.47 12.22
C ALA A 90 -20.21 -1.02 11.22
N LEU A 91 -19.81 -0.72 9.98
CA LEU A 91 -20.74 -0.37 8.90
C LEU A 91 -21.65 -1.53 8.51
N TRP A 92 -21.13 -2.76 8.49
CA TRP A 92 -21.93 -3.96 8.22
C TRP A 92 -22.98 -4.18 9.32
N LEU A 93 -22.62 -3.93 10.58
CA LEU A 93 -23.52 -3.98 11.74
C LEU A 93 -24.41 -2.73 11.90
N LYS A 94 -24.31 -1.75 11.00
CA LYS A 94 -25.01 -0.44 11.07
C LYS A 94 -24.72 0.35 12.35
N LYS A 95 -23.55 0.15 12.96
CA LYS A 95 -23.06 0.88 14.14
C LYS A 95 -22.13 2.01 13.72
N THR A 96 -22.69 3.05 13.09
CA THR A 96 -21.93 4.19 12.56
C THR A 96 -21.34 5.09 13.65
N ASP A 97 -21.91 5.03 14.85
CA ASP A 97 -21.45 5.66 16.08
C ASP A 97 -20.04 5.23 16.49
N ALA A 98 -19.66 3.98 16.21
CA ALA A 98 -18.33 3.46 16.54
C ALA A 98 -17.19 4.03 15.65
N VAL A 99 -17.51 4.61 14.49
CA VAL A 99 -16.49 5.01 13.50
C VAL A 99 -15.60 6.16 14.02
N ARG A 100 -16.20 7.17 14.64
CA ARG A 100 -15.44 8.33 15.15
C ARG A 100 -14.53 7.98 16.34
N PRO A 101 -14.97 7.24 17.36
CA PRO A 101 -14.07 6.71 18.39
C PRO A 101 -12.92 5.89 17.79
N LEU A 102 -13.21 5.01 16.82
CA LEU A 102 -12.17 4.23 16.14
C LEU A 102 -11.13 5.09 15.44
N LEU A 103 -11.53 6.19 14.78
CA LEU A 103 -10.59 7.12 14.16
C LEU A 103 -9.63 7.72 15.18
N ILE A 104 -10.16 8.21 16.31
CA ILE A 104 -9.35 8.80 17.38
C ILE A 104 -8.42 7.76 18.01
N GLY A 105 -8.94 6.54 18.25
CA GLY A 105 -8.14 5.42 18.74
C GLY A 105 -7.00 5.06 17.78
N ALA A 106 -7.26 5.04 16.48
CA ALA A 106 -6.26 4.75 15.45
C ALA A 106 -5.21 5.87 15.33
N PHE A 107 -5.61 7.14 15.46
CA PHE A 107 -4.67 8.26 15.55
C PHE A 107 -3.77 8.14 16.77
N GLY A 108 -4.35 7.96 17.96
CA GLY A 108 -3.59 7.83 19.20
C GLY A 108 -2.59 6.67 19.15
N LEU A 109 -3.02 5.52 18.65
CA LEU A 109 -2.15 4.36 18.50
C LEU A 109 -1.05 4.58 17.46
N SER A 110 -1.34 5.25 16.35
CA SER A 110 -0.32 5.59 15.35
C SER A 110 0.74 6.53 15.91
N VAL A 111 0.35 7.53 16.71
CA VAL A 111 1.30 8.42 17.38
C VAL A 111 2.18 7.63 18.36
N ILE A 112 1.58 6.76 19.19
CA ILE A 112 2.32 5.94 20.17
C ILE A 112 3.35 5.03 19.48
N LEU A 113 3.05 4.52 18.28
CA LEU A 113 3.97 3.65 17.55
C LEU A 113 5.04 4.43 16.77
N VAL A 114 4.66 5.53 16.12
CA VAL A 114 5.56 6.28 15.21
C VAL A 114 6.50 7.20 15.97
N ALA A 115 6.04 7.89 17.03
CA ALA A 115 6.86 8.82 17.80
C ALA A 115 8.17 8.18 18.33
N PRO A 116 8.15 7.02 19.03
CA PRO A 116 9.39 6.43 19.53
C PRO A 116 10.30 5.93 18.41
N CYS A 117 9.75 5.45 17.30
CA CYS A 117 10.56 5.02 16.16
C CYS A 117 11.24 6.21 15.45
N ALA A 118 10.53 7.33 15.29
CA ALA A 118 11.10 8.57 14.76
C ALA A 118 12.20 9.11 15.69
N ALA A 119 11.97 9.09 17.01
CA ALA A 119 12.98 9.48 17.99
C ALA A 119 14.22 8.57 17.97
N MET A 120 14.02 7.26 17.87
CA MET A 120 15.11 6.29 17.73
C MET A 120 15.94 6.55 16.47
N LEU A 121 15.29 6.89 15.36
CA LEU A 121 15.96 7.21 14.10
C LEU A 121 16.79 8.50 14.22
N VAL A 122 16.20 9.55 14.78
CA VAL A 122 16.88 10.82 15.04
C VAL A 122 18.13 10.60 15.89
N PHE A 123 18.02 9.77 16.94
CA PHE A 123 19.14 9.45 17.82
C PHE A 123 20.21 8.62 17.10
N TYR A 124 19.82 7.57 16.38
CA TYR A 124 20.76 6.68 15.67
C TYR A 124 21.61 7.41 14.64
N PHE A 125 21.01 8.32 13.86
CA PHE A 125 21.73 9.09 12.83
C PHE A 125 22.36 10.39 13.35
N ASN A 126 22.21 10.71 14.64
CA ASN A 126 22.65 11.98 15.25
C ASN A 126 22.15 13.20 14.45
N VAL A 127 20.86 13.19 14.10
CA VAL A 127 20.25 14.22 13.24
C VAL A 127 20.24 15.58 13.96
N PRO A 128 20.67 16.67 13.30
CA PRO A 128 20.62 18.02 13.88
C PRO A 128 19.21 18.41 14.35
N SER A 129 19.10 19.13 15.46
CA SER A 129 17.83 19.41 16.15
C SER A 129 16.74 20.02 15.24
N GLY A 130 17.12 20.96 14.36
CA GLY A 130 16.18 21.57 13.40
C GLY A 130 15.60 20.56 12.41
N VAL A 131 16.43 19.65 11.89
CA VAL A 131 16.01 18.58 10.97
C VAL A 131 15.23 17.50 11.73
N ALA A 132 15.67 17.15 12.93
CA ALA A 132 15.03 16.16 13.79
C ALA A 132 13.58 16.53 14.14
N LEU A 133 13.34 17.81 14.46
CA LEU A 133 12.00 18.30 14.80
C LEU A 133 11.05 18.21 13.61
N VAL A 134 11.46 18.71 12.44
CA VAL A 134 10.61 18.67 11.23
C VAL A 134 10.41 17.24 10.73
N LEU A 135 11.43 16.39 10.78
CA LEU A 135 11.34 14.97 10.42
C LEU A 135 10.33 14.25 11.31
N THR A 136 10.40 14.47 12.63
CA THR A 136 9.48 13.85 13.59
C THR A 136 8.05 14.35 13.40
N ALA A 137 7.86 15.66 13.29
CA ALA A 137 6.55 16.26 13.04
C ALA A 137 5.95 15.75 11.73
N MET A 138 6.74 15.69 10.66
CA MET A 138 6.32 15.17 9.37
C MET A 138 5.98 13.68 9.42
N SER A 139 6.79 12.86 10.10
CA SER A 139 6.52 11.44 10.27
C SER A 139 5.18 11.21 10.98
N LEU A 140 4.89 11.99 12.03
CA LEU A 140 3.62 11.95 12.75
C LEU A 140 2.45 12.43 11.89
N THR A 141 2.58 13.56 11.19
CA THR A 141 1.52 14.06 10.31
C THR A 141 1.20 13.06 9.20
N VAL A 142 2.21 12.50 8.54
CA VAL A 142 2.01 11.52 7.45
C VAL A 142 1.40 10.22 8.01
N ALA A 143 1.80 9.78 9.20
CA ALA A 143 1.16 8.66 9.90
C ALA A 143 -0.35 8.88 10.10
N LEU A 144 -0.75 10.07 10.51
CA LEU A 144 -2.16 10.43 10.67
C LEU A 144 -2.88 10.53 9.31
N ILE A 145 -2.21 11.01 8.26
CA ILE A 145 -2.76 11.00 6.89
C ILE A 145 -3.07 9.58 6.43
N TRP A 146 -2.18 8.61 6.66
CA TRP A 146 -2.42 7.21 6.32
C TRP A 146 -3.67 6.65 7.00
N VAL A 147 -3.84 6.96 8.29
CA VAL A 147 -5.03 6.58 9.05
C VAL A 147 -6.27 7.26 8.48
N ALA A 148 -6.27 8.59 8.32
CA ALA A 148 -7.43 9.32 7.83
C ALA A 148 -7.87 8.83 6.43
N LEU A 149 -6.90 8.59 5.54
CA LEU A 149 -7.14 8.07 4.20
C LEU A 149 -7.82 6.68 4.24
N SER A 150 -7.44 5.82 5.18
CA SER A 150 -8.05 4.50 5.35
C SER A 150 -9.54 4.57 5.76
N PHE A 151 -9.97 5.66 6.38
CA PHE A 151 -11.37 5.94 6.73
C PHE A 151 -12.13 6.62 5.58
N CYS A 152 -11.44 7.36 4.70
CA CYS A 152 -12.08 8.01 3.55
C CYS A 152 -12.77 7.02 2.60
N GLY A 153 -12.28 5.77 2.50
CA GLY A 153 -12.97 4.71 1.76
C GLY A 153 -14.40 4.41 2.27
N ALA A 154 -14.66 4.67 3.56
CA ALA A 154 -15.99 4.54 4.17
C ALA A 154 -16.88 5.77 3.93
N VAL A 155 -16.28 6.96 3.81
CA VAL A 155 -16.99 8.25 3.63
C VAL A 155 -17.63 8.38 2.25
N ARG A 156 -16.97 7.81 1.22
CA ARG A 156 -17.42 7.84 -0.18
C ARG A 156 -17.49 9.23 -0.84
N ASP A 157 -16.89 10.27 -0.25
CA ASP A 157 -16.72 11.62 -0.83
C ASP A 157 -15.31 11.79 -1.44
N TYR A 158 -15.10 11.17 -2.60
CA TYR A 158 -13.79 11.11 -3.27
C TYR A 158 -13.33 12.44 -3.85
N LEU A 159 -14.29 13.29 -4.28
CA LEU A 159 -13.97 14.60 -4.79
C LEU A 159 -13.36 15.47 -3.70
N ALA A 160 -13.95 15.47 -2.50
CA ALA A 160 -13.39 16.22 -1.39
C ALA A 160 -12.00 15.72 -0.97
N VAL A 161 -11.78 14.41 -0.95
CA VAL A 161 -10.45 13.83 -0.69
C VAL A 161 -9.44 14.31 -1.74
N THR A 162 -9.82 14.23 -3.01
CA THR A 162 -9.00 14.70 -4.14
C THR A 162 -8.64 16.18 -3.99
N LEU A 163 -9.62 17.03 -3.67
CA LEU A 163 -9.41 18.46 -3.48
C LEU A 163 -8.54 18.78 -2.26
N ALA A 164 -8.68 18.03 -1.17
CA ALA A 164 -7.85 18.19 0.02
C ALA A 164 -6.37 17.90 -0.29
N PHE A 165 -6.09 16.82 -1.04
CA PHE A 165 -4.75 16.56 -1.55
C PHE A 165 -4.27 17.69 -2.46
N LEU A 166 -5.02 18.03 -3.50
CA LEU A 166 -4.62 19.05 -4.47
C LEU A 166 -4.30 20.39 -3.81
N PHE A 167 -5.18 20.88 -2.94
CA PHE A 167 -4.97 22.15 -2.24
C PHE A 167 -3.76 22.10 -1.31
N GLY A 168 -3.66 21.06 -0.48
CA GLY A 168 -2.52 20.94 0.44
C GLY A 168 -1.19 20.83 -0.28
N LEU A 169 -1.13 20.16 -1.44
CA LEU A 169 0.09 20.03 -2.23
C LEU A 169 0.51 21.34 -2.90
N ILE A 170 -0.45 22.11 -3.42
CA ILE A 170 -0.16 23.44 -3.97
C ILE A 170 0.45 24.30 -2.86
N VAL A 171 -0.10 24.25 -1.64
CA VAL A 171 0.47 24.95 -0.49
C VAL A 171 1.86 24.41 -0.13
N SER A 172 2.06 23.09 -0.06
CA SER A 172 3.38 22.49 0.16
C SER A 172 4.40 22.97 -0.87
N LEU A 173 4.02 23.00 -2.15
CA LEU A 173 4.86 23.43 -3.27
C LEU A 173 5.26 24.90 -3.12
N VAL A 174 4.27 25.79 -2.99
CA VAL A 174 4.47 27.24 -2.92
C VAL A 174 5.32 27.61 -1.71
N LEU A 175 5.04 27.03 -0.54
CA LEU A 175 5.80 27.33 0.67
C LEU A 175 7.21 26.74 0.64
N SER A 176 7.41 25.55 0.08
CA SER A 176 8.74 24.96 -0.05
C SER A 176 9.61 25.77 -1.02
N ILE A 177 9.07 26.19 -2.16
CA ILE A 177 9.77 27.05 -3.13
C ILE A 177 10.00 28.43 -2.51
N GLY A 178 9.01 29.02 -1.84
CA GLY A 178 9.20 30.30 -1.14
C GLY A 178 10.31 30.26 -0.09
N ALA A 179 10.37 29.18 0.71
CA ALA A 179 11.42 28.96 1.69
C ALA A 179 12.81 28.77 1.04
N ALA A 180 12.87 28.06 -0.09
CA ALA A 180 14.07 27.92 -0.89
C ALA A 180 14.58 29.29 -1.40
N LEU A 181 13.70 30.10 -1.98
CA LEU A 181 14.02 31.43 -2.50
C LEU A 181 14.43 32.42 -1.40
N SER A 182 13.90 32.25 -0.19
CA SER A 182 14.26 33.06 0.99
C SER A 182 15.53 32.57 1.70
N GLY A 183 16.20 31.53 1.19
CA GLY A 183 17.44 31.03 1.78
C GLY A 183 17.27 30.36 3.15
N LEU A 184 16.08 29.83 3.47
CA LEU A 184 15.80 29.17 4.75
C LEU A 184 16.38 27.75 4.87
N GLY A 185 17.14 27.31 3.85
CA GLY A 185 17.79 26.01 3.81
C GLY A 185 16.82 24.82 3.75
N PRO A 186 17.33 23.58 3.90
CA PRO A 186 16.54 22.36 3.74
C PRO A 186 15.45 22.21 4.82
N THR A 187 15.72 22.71 6.03
CA THR A 187 14.77 22.69 7.15
C THR A 187 13.58 23.60 6.89
N GLY A 188 13.80 24.82 6.38
CA GLY A 188 12.73 25.74 6.00
C GLY A 188 11.84 25.18 4.88
N MET A 189 12.46 24.57 3.87
CA MET A 189 11.73 23.87 2.80
C MET A 189 10.87 22.74 3.36
N ALA A 190 11.42 21.91 4.27
CA ALA A 190 10.69 20.81 4.89
C ALA A 190 9.49 21.29 5.75
N TRP A 191 9.64 22.41 6.46
CA TRP A 191 8.52 23.04 7.19
C TRP A 191 7.44 23.56 6.24
N GLY A 192 7.84 24.22 5.13
CA GLY A 192 6.92 24.63 4.08
C GLY A 192 6.12 23.45 3.51
N PHE A 193 6.80 22.33 3.26
CA PHE A 193 6.16 21.10 2.80
C PHE A 193 5.18 20.54 3.85
N LEU A 194 5.56 20.55 5.13
CA LEU A 194 4.75 20.05 6.24
C LEU A 194 3.43 20.84 6.41
N VAL A 195 3.43 22.15 6.19
CA VAL A 195 2.20 22.96 6.28
C VAL A 195 1.12 22.41 5.35
N GLY A 196 1.47 22.10 4.09
CA GLY A 196 0.50 21.53 3.16
C GLY A 196 0.06 20.11 3.54
N LEU A 197 0.95 19.29 4.13
CA LEU A 197 0.57 17.98 4.70
C LEU A 197 -0.43 18.13 5.87
N VAL A 198 -0.26 19.13 6.73
CA VAL A 198 -1.21 19.43 7.82
C VAL A 198 -2.57 19.84 7.25
N LEU A 199 -2.61 20.62 6.17
CA LEU A 199 -3.85 20.97 5.49
C LEU A 199 -4.53 19.74 4.88
N ILE A 200 -3.78 18.81 4.31
CA ILE A 200 -4.30 17.50 3.85
C ILE A 200 -4.93 16.76 5.02
N LEU A 201 -4.18 16.61 6.12
CA LEU A 201 -4.67 15.90 7.31
C LEU A 201 -5.98 16.52 7.84
N PHE A 202 -6.03 17.85 7.93
CA PHE A 202 -7.23 18.56 8.37
C PHE A 202 -8.39 18.31 7.40
N GLY A 203 -8.17 18.45 6.09
CA GLY A 203 -9.18 18.20 5.07
C GLY A 203 -9.74 16.79 5.10
N LEU A 204 -8.88 15.77 5.20
CA LEU A 204 -9.31 14.36 5.29
C LEU A 204 -10.07 14.09 6.60
N THR A 205 -9.53 14.55 7.72
CA THR A 205 -10.15 14.33 9.04
C THR A 205 -11.51 15.02 9.13
N HIS A 206 -11.60 16.27 8.69
CA HIS A 206 -12.85 17.03 8.64
C HIS A 206 -13.93 16.29 7.85
N ARG A 207 -13.57 15.69 6.70
CA ARG A 207 -14.53 14.91 5.90
C ARG A 207 -15.04 13.68 6.63
N VAL A 208 -14.15 12.93 7.28
CA VAL A 208 -14.58 11.76 8.07
C VAL A 208 -15.51 12.18 9.22
N LEU A 209 -15.18 13.26 9.94
CA LEU A 209 -15.97 13.74 11.08
C LEU A 209 -17.34 14.30 10.66
N MET A 210 -17.44 14.96 9.51
CA MET A 210 -18.71 15.45 8.97
C MET A 210 -19.63 14.30 8.53
N THR A 211 -19.08 13.21 7.99
CA THR A 211 -19.87 12.05 7.58
C THR A 211 -20.35 11.21 8.75
N PHE A 212 -19.57 11.14 9.84
CA PHE A 212 -19.91 10.38 11.05
C PHE A 212 -20.05 11.34 12.25
N PRO A 213 -21.18 12.07 12.35
CA PRO A 213 -21.34 13.18 13.29
C PRO A 213 -21.56 12.74 14.76
N ALA A 214 -21.76 11.44 15.01
CA ALA A 214 -22.03 10.92 16.35
C ALA A 214 -20.95 11.41 17.35
N PRO A 215 -21.37 11.88 18.55
CA PRO A 215 -20.43 12.34 19.56
C PRO A 215 -19.63 11.17 20.12
N VAL A 216 -18.40 11.44 20.55
CA VAL A 216 -17.55 10.46 21.24
C VAL A 216 -17.91 10.53 22.72
N ALA A 217 -18.48 9.45 23.25
CA ALA A 217 -18.84 9.36 24.67
C ALA A 217 -17.59 9.19 25.55
N ASP A 218 -16.69 8.26 25.17
CA ASP A 218 -15.38 8.09 25.80
C ASP A 218 -14.30 7.85 24.71
N ILE A 219 -13.17 8.55 24.83
CA ILE A 219 -12.00 8.40 23.95
C ILE A 219 -11.35 7.02 24.15
N ARG A 220 -11.44 6.47 25.38
CA ARG A 220 -10.84 5.18 25.75
C ARG A 220 -11.46 4.02 24.98
N ASP A 221 -12.75 4.10 24.64
CA ASP A 221 -13.46 3.06 23.91
C ASP A 221 -12.84 2.81 22.53
N GLY A 222 -12.52 3.88 21.81
CA GLY A 222 -11.87 3.79 20.51
C GLY A 222 -10.47 3.17 20.58
N PHE A 223 -9.68 3.57 21.58
CA PHE A 223 -8.34 3.05 21.79
C PHE A 223 -8.35 1.58 22.20
N ALA A 224 -9.23 1.21 23.14
CA ALA A 224 -9.42 -0.18 23.57
C ALA A 224 -9.89 -1.08 22.42
N ALA A 225 -10.83 -0.59 21.59
CA ALA A 225 -11.29 -1.31 20.40
C ALA A 225 -10.17 -1.53 19.38
N MET A 226 -9.26 -0.56 19.21
CA MET A 226 -8.10 -0.72 18.34
C MET A 226 -7.10 -1.76 18.88
N ILE A 227 -6.80 -1.75 20.18
CA ILE A 227 -5.92 -2.75 20.80
C ILE A 227 -6.51 -4.16 20.69
N ASP A 228 -7.79 -4.33 21.05
CA ASP A 228 -8.48 -5.61 20.90
C ASP A 228 -8.51 -6.06 19.43
N GLY A 229 -8.76 -5.11 18.53
CA GLY A 229 -8.71 -5.32 17.09
C GLY A 229 -7.36 -5.84 16.61
N ILE A 230 -6.24 -5.26 17.07
CA ILE A 230 -4.89 -5.75 16.72
C ILE A 230 -4.68 -7.18 17.21
N GLY A 231 -5.13 -7.50 18.43
CA GLY A 231 -5.08 -8.86 18.95
C GLY A 231 -5.88 -9.85 18.10
N ARG A 232 -7.13 -9.51 17.80
CA ARG A 232 -8.07 -10.33 17.01
C ARG A 232 -7.63 -10.51 15.56
N TYR A 233 -7.10 -9.46 14.96
CA TYR A 233 -6.67 -9.40 13.56
C TYR A 233 -5.14 -9.46 13.42
N ARG A 234 -4.42 -10.06 14.37
CA ARG A 234 -2.95 -10.10 14.40
C ARG A 234 -2.28 -10.57 13.10
N LEU A 235 -2.84 -11.59 12.45
CA LEU A 235 -2.28 -12.11 11.19
C LEU A 235 -2.36 -11.07 10.05
N LEU A 236 -3.42 -10.26 10.07
CA LEU A 236 -3.61 -9.17 9.12
C LEU A 236 -2.64 -8.02 9.44
N ALA A 237 -2.54 -7.66 10.71
CA ALA A 237 -1.64 -6.62 11.22
C ALA A 237 -0.16 -6.91 10.89
N PHE A 238 0.33 -8.11 11.23
CA PHE A 238 1.70 -8.53 10.91
C PHE A 238 1.92 -8.71 9.41
N GLY A 239 0.90 -9.14 8.66
CA GLY A 239 0.99 -9.24 7.21
C GLY A 239 1.15 -7.87 6.56
N ALA A 240 0.41 -6.86 7.03
CA ALA A 240 0.57 -5.48 6.57
C ALA A 240 1.96 -4.90 6.92
N LEU A 241 2.46 -5.16 8.13
CA LEU A 241 3.80 -4.76 8.52
C LEU A 241 4.86 -5.36 7.61
N ALA A 242 4.84 -6.68 7.44
CA ALA A 242 5.80 -7.39 6.59
C ALA A 242 5.69 -6.96 5.13
N GLY A 243 4.48 -6.78 4.62
CA GLY A 243 4.24 -6.39 3.22
C GLY A 243 4.69 -4.97 2.92
N THR A 244 4.40 -4.02 3.80
CA THR A 244 4.87 -2.63 3.61
C THR A 244 6.38 -2.51 3.81
N ALA A 245 6.95 -3.21 4.80
CA ALA A 245 8.40 -3.28 4.95
C ALA A 245 9.06 -3.93 3.72
N ALA A 246 8.45 -4.94 3.12
CA ALA A 246 8.98 -5.60 1.92
C ALA A 246 9.09 -4.67 0.70
N VAL A 247 8.25 -3.64 0.61
CA VAL A 247 8.33 -2.64 -0.48
C VAL A 247 9.52 -1.67 -0.30
N TRP A 248 9.98 -1.49 0.94
CA TRP A 248 11.07 -0.59 1.31
C TRP A 248 12.41 -1.28 1.54
N ILE A 249 12.40 -2.59 1.81
CA ILE A 249 13.58 -3.32 2.30
C ILE A 249 14.76 -3.28 1.32
N ASP A 250 14.50 -3.23 0.01
CA ASP A 250 15.53 -3.07 -1.00
C ASP A 250 16.24 -1.71 -0.87
N LYS A 251 15.49 -0.61 -0.69
CA LYS A 251 16.09 0.71 -0.48
C LYS A 251 16.94 0.73 0.79
N TRP A 252 16.44 0.17 1.89
CA TRP A 252 17.21 0.09 3.13
C TRP A 252 18.50 -0.70 2.96
N VAL A 253 18.49 -1.81 2.22
CA VAL A 253 19.70 -2.56 1.90
C VAL A 253 20.69 -1.68 1.11
N PHE A 254 20.24 -0.93 0.12
CA PHE A 254 21.09 -0.01 -0.64
C PHE A 254 21.62 1.14 0.22
N TRP A 255 20.82 1.71 1.12
CA TRP A 255 21.25 2.79 2.03
C TRP A 255 22.37 2.35 2.96
N PHE A 256 22.32 1.11 3.47
CA PHE A 256 23.36 0.56 4.33
C PHE A 256 24.49 -0.16 3.56
N SER A 257 24.55 0.01 2.24
CA SER A 257 25.61 -0.55 1.38
C SER A 257 26.71 0.46 1.08
N LEU A 258 27.70 0.04 0.28
CA LEU A 258 28.74 0.94 -0.26
C LEU A 258 28.19 2.04 -1.19
N GLN A 259 26.93 1.92 -1.64
CA GLN A 259 26.23 2.93 -2.45
C GLN A 259 25.46 3.94 -1.61
N GLY A 260 25.47 3.79 -0.28
CA GLY A 260 24.87 4.73 0.65
C GLY A 260 25.67 6.02 0.73
N GLU A 261 25.03 7.13 0.40
CA GLU A 261 25.57 8.49 0.51
C GLU A 261 24.94 9.18 1.72
N LYS A 262 25.78 9.79 2.56
CA LYS A 262 25.37 10.50 3.76
C LYS A 262 25.21 11.98 3.44
N VAL A 263 24.03 12.53 3.71
CA VAL A 263 23.80 13.99 3.60
C VAL A 263 24.30 14.72 4.85
N ASP A 264 24.43 16.04 4.76
CA ASP A 264 24.85 16.91 5.87
C ASP A 264 24.05 16.70 7.16
N ALA A 265 22.75 16.41 7.03
CA ALA A 265 21.87 16.14 8.18
C ALA A 265 22.10 14.76 8.85
N GLY A 266 23.06 13.97 8.38
CA GLY A 266 23.41 12.68 8.95
C GLY A 266 22.68 11.47 8.39
N LEU A 267 21.58 11.69 7.67
CA LEU A 267 20.76 10.65 7.05
C LEU A 267 21.46 10.04 5.82
N ILE A 268 21.11 8.78 5.49
CA ILE A 268 21.75 8.02 4.41
C ILE A 268 20.72 7.65 3.35
N HIS A 269 21.04 7.85 2.08
CA HIS A 269 20.24 7.39 0.95
C HIS A 269 21.12 6.82 -0.15
N ALA A 270 20.52 6.24 -1.19
CA ALA A 270 21.26 5.73 -2.33
C ALA A 270 20.70 6.37 -3.61
N PRO A 271 21.12 7.61 -3.95
CA PRO A 271 20.47 8.39 -5.01
C PRO A 271 20.51 7.72 -6.39
N LEU A 272 21.54 6.92 -6.67
CA LEU A 272 21.63 6.09 -7.86
C LEU A 272 20.44 5.12 -7.96
N TYR A 273 20.08 4.46 -6.87
CA TYR A 273 19.00 3.47 -6.82
C TYR A 273 17.62 4.11 -6.60
N ASP A 274 17.52 5.02 -5.62
CA ASP A 274 16.27 5.60 -5.16
C ASP A 274 15.52 6.34 -6.27
N SER A 275 16.20 7.25 -6.99
CA SER A 275 15.57 8.06 -8.05
C SER A 275 15.00 7.20 -9.17
N ALA A 276 15.76 6.21 -9.63
CA ALA A 276 15.33 5.28 -10.68
C ALA A 276 14.14 4.44 -10.24
N MET A 277 14.18 3.92 -9.01
CA MET A 277 13.11 3.09 -8.44
C MET A 277 11.83 3.87 -8.16
N PHE A 278 11.91 5.14 -7.74
CA PHE A 278 10.72 5.97 -7.57
C PHE A 278 10.02 6.26 -8.89
N ILE A 279 10.77 6.55 -9.96
CA ILE A 279 10.21 6.74 -11.30
C ILE A 279 9.56 5.44 -11.79
N ALA A 280 10.26 4.30 -11.66
CA ALA A 280 9.70 3.00 -12.01
C ALA A 280 8.39 2.70 -11.26
N SER A 281 8.32 3.08 -9.98
CA SER A 281 7.15 2.86 -9.14
C SER A 281 5.92 3.65 -9.60
N LEU A 282 6.08 4.78 -10.30
CA LEU A 282 4.94 5.56 -10.81
C LEU A 282 4.13 4.76 -11.86
N VAL A 283 4.77 3.88 -12.61
CA VAL A 283 4.12 3.09 -13.66
C VAL A 283 3.10 2.10 -13.10
N ILE A 284 3.21 1.71 -11.83
CA ILE A 284 2.26 0.79 -11.19
C ILE A 284 0.88 1.43 -10.92
N ILE A 285 0.82 2.76 -10.85
CA ILE A 285 -0.34 3.51 -10.39
C ILE A 285 -1.56 3.29 -11.29
N PRO A 286 -1.47 3.40 -12.63
CA PRO A 286 -2.57 3.08 -13.53
C PRO A 286 -3.21 1.72 -13.30
N SER A 287 -2.37 0.70 -13.08
CA SER A 287 -2.81 -0.67 -12.88
C SER A 287 -3.49 -0.88 -11.54
N LEU A 288 -2.98 -0.24 -10.47
CA LEU A 288 -3.65 -0.22 -9.18
C LEU A 288 -5.01 0.50 -9.25
N ALA A 289 -5.08 1.65 -9.93
CA ALA A 289 -6.32 2.38 -10.13
C ALA A 289 -7.36 1.51 -10.87
N GLN A 290 -6.97 0.91 -12.01
CA GLN A 290 -7.84 0.03 -12.78
C GLN A 290 -8.29 -1.20 -11.97
N PHE A 291 -7.39 -1.77 -11.17
CA PHE A 291 -7.70 -2.91 -10.31
C PHE A 291 -8.73 -2.55 -9.22
N VAL A 292 -8.52 -1.44 -8.50
CA VAL A 292 -9.45 -0.95 -7.48
C VAL A 292 -10.82 -0.67 -8.08
N MET A 293 -10.88 -0.02 -9.25
CA MET A 293 -12.16 0.23 -9.92
C MET A 293 -12.90 -1.08 -10.24
N ARG A 294 -12.24 -2.04 -10.91
CA ARG A 294 -12.88 -3.30 -11.32
C ARG A 294 -13.25 -4.19 -10.13
N LEU A 295 -12.44 -4.15 -9.08
CA LEU A 295 -12.74 -4.82 -7.81
C LEU A 295 -14.09 -4.36 -7.24
N GLU A 296 -14.29 -3.06 -7.24
CA GLU A 296 -15.42 -2.42 -6.57
C GLU A 296 -16.70 -2.43 -7.40
N THR A 297 -16.60 -2.36 -8.72
CA THR A 297 -17.78 -2.33 -9.61
C THR A 297 -18.23 -3.71 -10.08
N GLU A 298 -17.30 -4.60 -10.42
CA GLU A 298 -17.64 -5.81 -11.17
C GLU A 298 -17.33 -7.11 -10.42
N PHE A 299 -16.23 -7.16 -9.68
CA PHE A 299 -15.94 -8.33 -8.83
C PHE A 299 -16.93 -8.42 -7.67
N PHE A 300 -17.27 -7.29 -7.05
CA PHE A 300 -18.20 -7.24 -5.93
C PHE A 300 -19.59 -7.79 -6.26
N ASP A 301 -20.12 -7.47 -7.45
CA ASP A 301 -21.41 -7.99 -7.93
C ASP A 301 -21.39 -9.52 -8.06
N ARG A 302 -20.28 -10.08 -8.58
CA ARG A 302 -20.10 -11.53 -8.75
C ARG A 302 -19.88 -12.24 -7.41
N TYR A 303 -19.15 -11.62 -6.50
CA TYR A 303 -19.00 -12.08 -5.13
C TYR A 303 -20.36 -12.19 -4.43
N HIS A 304 -21.18 -11.15 -4.53
CA HIS A 304 -22.55 -11.17 -4.00
C HIS A 304 -23.43 -12.21 -4.67
N THR A 305 -23.30 -12.40 -5.99
CA THR A 305 -24.04 -13.43 -6.72
C THR A 305 -23.69 -14.83 -6.21
N TYR A 306 -22.41 -15.14 -6.00
CA TYR A 306 -21.96 -16.42 -5.46
C TYR A 306 -22.53 -16.68 -4.06
N PHE A 307 -22.31 -15.76 -3.11
CA PHE A 307 -22.84 -15.94 -1.73
C PHE A 307 -24.37 -15.83 -1.65
N GLY A 308 -24.99 -15.05 -2.53
CA GLY A 308 -26.43 -14.95 -2.67
C GLY A 308 -27.05 -16.28 -3.12
N THR A 309 -26.42 -16.95 -4.10
CA THR A 309 -26.84 -18.28 -4.57
C THR A 309 -26.80 -19.32 -3.44
N ILE A 310 -25.80 -19.24 -2.55
CA ILE A 310 -25.71 -20.10 -1.36
C ILE A 310 -26.84 -19.78 -0.38
N LYS A 311 -27.07 -18.50 -0.07
CA LYS A 311 -28.13 -18.06 0.84
C LYS A 311 -29.53 -18.39 0.34
N SER A 312 -29.74 -18.37 -0.98
CA SER A 312 -31.00 -18.73 -1.62
C SER A 312 -31.17 -20.24 -1.83
N HIS A 313 -30.34 -21.08 -1.17
CA HIS A 313 -30.39 -22.54 -1.27
C HIS A 313 -30.27 -23.07 -2.71
N GLY A 314 -29.43 -22.42 -3.52
CA GLY A 314 -29.16 -22.85 -4.89
C GLY A 314 -28.55 -24.24 -4.94
N THR A 315 -28.82 -24.96 -6.03
CA THR A 315 -28.26 -26.30 -6.27
C THR A 315 -26.74 -26.24 -6.38
N ILE A 316 -26.06 -27.36 -6.11
CA ILE A 316 -24.58 -27.45 -6.22
C ILE A 316 -24.09 -27.05 -7.62
N ARG A 317 -24.85 -27.34 -8.68
CA ARG A 317 -24.54 -26.91 -10.05
C ARG A 317 -24.59 -25.39 -10.21
N GLN A 318 -25.58 -24.72 -9.61
CA GLN A 318 -25.70 -23.26 -9.65
C GLN A 318 -24.57 -22.58 -8.86
N ILE A 319 -24.25 -23.10 -7.67
CA ILE A 319 -23.16 -22.59 -6.84
C ILE A 319 -21.82 -22.75 -7.58
N GLU A 320 -21.56 -23.91 -8.16
CA GLU A 320 -20.35 -24.17 -8.93
C GLU A 320 -20.25 -23.27 -10.16
N ALA A 321 -21.34 -23.08 -10.89
CA ALA A 321 -21.37 -22.17 -12.03
C ALA A 321 -21.09 -20.71 -11.62
N ALA A 322 -21.64 -20.26 -10.47
CA ALA A 322 -21.34 -18.93 -9.93
C ALA A 322 -19.87 -18.80 -9.50
N ARG A 323 -19.29 -19.84 -8.88
CA ARG A 323 -17.87 -19.91 -8.52
C ARG A 323 -16.97 -19.80 -9.75
N VAL A 324 -17.24 -20.61 -10.78
CA VAL A 324 -16.45 -20.62 -12.03
C VAL A 324 -16.50 -19.25 -12.71
N ARG A 325 -17.69 -18.65 -12.84
CA ARG A 325 -17.84 -17.30 -13.41
C ARG A 325 -17.08 -16.23 -12.63
N MET A 326 -17.12 -16.28 -11.31
CA MET A 326 -16.36 -15.34 -10.48
C MET A 326 -14.86 -15.55 -10.63
N LYS A 327 -14.39 -16.81 -10.61
CA LYS A 327 -12.98 -17.15 -10.81
C LYS A 327 -12.47 -16.67 -12.17
N SER A 328 -13.12 -17.07 -13.26
CA SER A 328 -12.68 -16.73 -14.62
C SER A 328 -12.61 -15.23 -14.78
N PHE A 329 -13.71 -14.53 -14.46
CA PHE A 329 -13.76 -13.07 -14.51
C PHE A 329 -12.59 -12.41 -13.76
N THR A 330 -12.34 -12.83 -12.51
CA THR A 330 -11.31 -12.20 -11.69
C THR A 330 -9.91 -12.39 -12.25
N LEU A 331 -9.60 -13.62 -12.69
CA LEU A 331 -8.27 -13.94 -13.22
C LEU A 331 -8.07 -13.38 -14.63
N ASP A 332 -9.09 -13.41 -15.48
CA ASP A 332 -9.04 -12.85 -16.83
C ASP A 332 -8.81 -11.34 -16.79
N HIS A 333 -9.50 -10.62 -15.88
CA HIS A 333 -9.27 -9.18 -15.70
C HIS A 333 -7.92 -8.87 -15.08
N LEU A 334 -7.42 -9.69 -14.17
CA LEU A 334 -6.06 -9.55 -13.65
C LEU A 334 -5.03 -9.65 -14.78
N VAL A 335 -5.20 -10.63 -15.68
CA VAL A 335 -4.35 -10.79 -16.87
C VAL A 335 -4.48 -9.57 -17.78
N LEU A 336 -5.70 -9.10 -18.06
CA LEU A 336 -5.92 -7.93 -18.91
C LEU A 336 -5.21 -6.67 -18.37
N ILE A 337 -5.37 -6.37 -17.08
CA ILE A 337 -4.67 -5.23 -16.45
C ILE A 337 -3.15 -5.43 -16.55
N THR A 338 -2.66 -6.65 -16.29
CA THR A 338 -1.24 -6.98 -16.39
C THR A 338 -0.70 -6.74 -17.80
N VAL A 339 -1.43 -7.14 -18.85
CA VAL A 339 -1.03 -6.90 -20.25
C VAL A 339 -0.97 -5.41 -20.57
N SER A 340 -1.97 -4.63 -20.14
CA SER A 340 -1.94 -3.17 -20.28
C SER A 340 -0.73 -2.56 -19.57
N HIS A 341 -0.44 -3.02 -18.35
CA HIS A 341 0.70 -2.59 -17.55
C HIS A 341 2.05 -2.92 -18.20
N VAL A 342 2.18 -4.12 -18.78
CA VAL A 342 3.37 -4.52 -19.55
C VAL A 342 3.58 -3.57 -20.74
N GLY A 343 2.51 -3.14 -21.41
CA GLY A 343 2.58 -2.13 -22.47
C GLY A 343 3.17 -0.80 -21.98
N ILE A 344 2.69 -0.29 -20.83
CA ILE A 344 3.22 0.95 -20.23
C ILE A 344 4.70 0.77 -19.82
N CYS A 345 5.04 -0.37 -19.24
CA CYS A 345 6.42 -0.70 -18.87
C CYS A 345 7.34 -0.78 -20.10
N ALA A 346 6.86 -1.36 -21.20
CA ALA A 346 7.62 -1.44 -22.45
C ALA A 346 7.94 -0.03 -23.00
N VAL A 347 6.97 0.88 -22.97
CA VAL A 347 7.19 2.28 -23.34
C VAL A 347 8.26 2.92 -22.45
N LEU A 348 8.18 2.75 -21.12
CA LEU A 348 9.18 3.29 -20.20
C LEU A 348 10.57 2.68 -20.43
N ILE A 349 10.67 1.36 -20.63
CA ILE A 349 11.94 0.65 -20.86
C ILE A 349 12.64 1.16 -22.14
N LEU A 350 11.86 1.38 -23.20
CA LEU A 350 12.36 1.92 -24.47
C LEU A 350 12.71 3.40 -24.35
N ALA A 351 11.90 4.18 -23.63
CA ALA A 351 12.14 5.61 -23.37
C ALA A 351 13.16 5.88 -22.26
N ALA A 352 13.67 4.85 -21.57
CA ALA A 352 14.52 5.01 -20.40
C ALA A 352 15.75 5.92 -20.63
N PRO A 353 16.49 5.84 -21.76
CA PRO A 353 17.57 6.78 -22.02
C PRO A 353 17.09 8.23 -22.11
N ALA A 354 16.01 8.48 -22.86
CA ALA A 354 15.44 9.82 -23.00
C ALA A 354 14.90 10.39 -21.68
N ILE A 355 14.32 9.54 -20.82
CA ILE A 355 13.87 9.93 -19.48
C ILE A 355 15.06 10.29 -18.60
N VAL A 356 16.13 9.49 -18.65
CA VAL A 356 17.35 9.73 -17.88
C VAL A 356 18.02 11.04 -18.31
N ASP A 357 18.13 11.28 -19.62
CA ASP A 357 18.69 12.51 -20.16
C ASP A 357 17.82 13.73 -19.80
N LEU A 358 16.49 13.64 -19.93
CA LEU A 358 15.55 14.71 -19.62
C LEU A 358 15.56 15.12 -18.14
N LEU A 359 15.74 14.13 -17.25
CA LEU A 359 15.73 14.34 -15.80
C LEU A 359 17.14 14.58 -15.23
N ASN A 360 18.15 14.76 -16.08
CA ASN A 360 19.55 14.93 -15.70
C ASN A 360 20.05 13.83 -14.74
N LEU A 361 19.59 12.60 -14.98
CA LEU A 361 19.96 11.41 -14.21
C LEU A 361 21.24 10.79 -14.77
N GLN A 362 21.89 9.95 -13.96
CA GLN A 362 23.11 9.27 -14.38
C GLN A 362 22.78 8.13 -15.36
N TYR A 363 23.59 7.95 -16.40
CA TYR A 363 23.41 6.88 -17.40
C TYR A 363 23.32 5.47 -16.79
N ARG A 364 24.02 5.24 -15.68
CA ARG A 364 23.98 4.01 -14.88
C ARG A 364 22.57 3.67 -14.37
N GLN A 365 21.69 4.66 -14.22
CA GLN A 365 20.32 4.48 -13.73
C GLN A 365 19.37 3.88 -14.77
N ILE A 366 19.76 3.83 -16.05
CA ILE A 366 18.93 3.26 -17.12
C ILE A 366 18.62 1.79 -16.84
N ALA A 367 19.61 0.99 -16.45
CA ALA A 367 19.42 -0.43 -16.14
C ALA A 367 18.47 -0.62 -14.94
N ILE A 368 18.69 0.16 -13.88
CA ILE A 368 17.87 0.13 -12.65
C ILE A 368 16.42 0.49 -12.98
N LEU A 369 16.21 1.54 -13.78
CA LEU A 369 14.89 1.98 -14.21
C LEU A 369 14.16 0.90 -15.02
N ARG A 370 14.86 0.21 -15.92
CA ARG A 370 14.31 -0.90 -16.71
C ARG A 370 13.90 -2.09 -15.83
N PHE A 371 14.77 -2.52 -14.92
CA PHE A 371 14.45 -3.61 -13.98
C PHE A 371 13.36 -3.22 -12.99
N GLY A 372 13.35 -1.98 -12.51
CA GLY A 372 12.28 -1.44 -11.67
C GLY A 372 10.93 -1.50 -12.39
N ALA A 373 10.87 -1.08 -13.66
CA ALA A 373 9.66 -1.14 -14.47
C ALA A 373 9.17 -2.59 -14.66
N LEU A 374 10.06 -3.53 -15.00
CA LEU A 374 9.72 -4.96 -15.07
C LEU A 374 9.24 -5.50 -13.72
N GLY A 375 9.91 -5.16 -12.62
CA GLY A 375 9.54 -5.58 -11.27
C GLY A 375 8.17 -5.06 -10.87
N SER A 376 7.80 -3.84 -11.28
CA SER A 376 6.49 -3.25 -11.02
C SER A 376 5.33 -4.08 -11.57
N VAL A 377 5.52 -4.78 -12.70
CA VAL A 377 4.52 -5.70 -13.28
C VAL A 377 4.21 -6.82 -12.31
N PHE A 378 5.24 -7.46 -11.80
CA PHE A 378 5.10 -8.58 -10.89
C PHE A 378 4.67 -8.12 -9.50
N GLN A 379 5.10 -6.94 -9.04
CA GLN A 379 4.60 -6.34 -7.82
C GLN A 379 3.09 -6.08 -7.90
N PHE A 380 2.58 -5.60 -9.04
CA PHE A 380 1.15 -5.42 -9.25
C PHE A 380 0.40 -6.76 -9.11
N ILE A 381 0.86 -7.81 -9.79
CA ILE A 381 0.26 -9.16 -9.69
C ILE A 381 0.26 -9.63 -8.23
N PHE A 382 1.37 -9.44 -7.51
CA PHE A 382 1.49 -9.81 -6.11
C PHE A 382 0.49 -9.06 -5.22
N ILE A 383 0.39 -7.73 -5.35
CA ILE A 383 -0.57 -6.91 -4.59
C ILE A 383 -2.00 -7.35 -4.91
N ALA A 384 -2.34 -7.50 -6.19
CA ALA A 384 -3.69 -7.85 -6.61
C ALA A 384 -4.13 -9.23 -6.10
N THR A 385 -3.27 -10.25 -6.25
CA THR A 385 -3.57 -11.62 -5.82
C THR A 385 -3.64 -11.74 -4.30
N THR A 386 -2.74 -11.10 -3.56
CA THR A 386 -2.77 -11.10 -2.08
C THR A 386 -3.97 -10.32 -1.53
N ALA A 387 -4.40 -9.23 -2.17
CA ALA A 387 -5.63 -8.53 -1.82
C ALA A 387 -6.86 -9.43 -2.00
N MET A 388 -6.93 -10.22 -3.08
CA MET A 388 -8.02 -11.19 -3.29
C MET A 388 -8.10 -12.25 -2.19
N LEU A 389 -6.97 -12.70 -1.66
CA LEU A 389 -6.95 -13.66 -0.53
C LEU A 389 -7.61 -13.09 0.72
N LEU A 390 -7.52 -11.77 0.94
CA LEU A 390 -8.17 -11.10 2.07
C LEU A 390 -9.70 -11.09 1.95
N PHE A 391 -10.25 -11.02 0.73
CA PHE A 391 -11.71 -11.13 0.51
C PHE A 391 -12.27 -12.48 0.97
N PHE A 392 -11.47 -13.55 0.87
CA PHE A 392 -11.85 -14.90 1.31
C PHE A 392 -11.34 -15.25 2.71
N ASP A 393 -10.95 -14.23 3.49
CA ASP A 393 -10.46 -14.34 4.86
C ASP A 393 -9.25 -15.27 5.04
N ARG A 394 -8.41 -15.41 3.99
CA ARG A 394 -7.22 -16.28 4.00
C ARG A 394 -6.00 -15.61 4.65
N ARG A 395 -6.19 -15.07 5.87
CA ARG A 395 -5.20 -14.23 6.59
C ARG A 395 -3.83 -14.90 6.79
N LYS A 396 -3.81 -16.22 7.03
CA LYS A 396 -2.57 -16.99 7.16
C LYS A 396 -1.74 -16.97 5.87
N LEU A 397 -2.38 -17.29 4.74
CA LEU A 397 -1.73 -17.29 3.43
C LEU A 397 -1.25 -15.89 3.06
N PHE A 398 -2.07 -14.87 3.35
CA PHE A 398 -1.65 -13.48 3.20
C PHE A 398 -0.35 -13.20 3.95
N LEU A 399 -0.28 -13.45 5.27
CA LEU A 399 0.93 -13.24 6.05
C LEU A 399 2.13 -14.01 5.49
N THR A 400 1.97 -15.29 5.14
CA THR A 400 3.07 -16.10 4.60
C THR A 400 3.60 -15.53 3.29
N LEU A 401 2.73 -15.06 2.38
CA LEU A 401 3.15 -14.43 1.13
C LEU A 401 3.88 -13.12 1.37
N GLN A 402 3.42 -12.28 2.31
CA GLN A 402 4.10 -11.03 2.67
C GLN A 402 5.50 -11.29 3.26
N LEU A 403 5.63 -12.27 4.15
CA LEU A 403 6.94 -12.69 4.70
C LEU A 403 7.85 -13.29 3.63
N THR A 404 7.29 -14.05 2.68
CA THR A 404 8.05 -14.60 1.55
C THR A 404 8.60 -13.49 0.68
N PHE A 405 7.77 -12.50 0.34
CA PHE A 405 8.21 -11.34 -0.43
C PHE A 405 9.25 -10.51 0.32
N PHE A 406 9.04 -10.25 1.62
CA PHE A 406 10.04 -9.57 2.47
C PHE A 406 11.39 -10.28 2.43
N ALA A 407 11.42 -11.60 2.69
CA ALA A 407 12.65 -12.37 2.74
C ALA A 407 13.33 -12.44 1.37
N LEU A 408 12.58 -12.67 0.29
CA LEU A 408 13.11 -12.70 -1.06
C LEU A 408 13.69 -11.34 -1.46
N ASN A 409 12.98 -10.25 -1.20
CA ASN A 409 13.45 -8.92 -1.58
C ASN A 409 14.69 -8.51 -0.75
N LEU A 410 14.74 -8.85 0.53
CA LEU A 410 15.91 -8.65 1.38
C LEU A 410 17.14 -9.40 0.83
N VAL A 411 17.02 -10.73 0.65
CA VAL A 411 18.15 -11.58 0.25
C VAL A 411 18.63 -11.25 -1.17
N LEU A 412 17.70 -11.07 -2.11
CA LEU A 412 18.04 -10.80 -3.50
C LEU A 412 18.58 -9.37 -3.68
N SER A 413 18.16 -8.40 -2.87
CA SER A 413 18.76 -7.06 -2.87
C SER A 413 20.17 -7.07 -2.29
N MET A 414 20.43 -7.83 -1.21
CA MET A 414 21.80 -7.99 -0.69
C MET A 414 22.72 -8.64 -1.73
N TRP A 415 22.22 -9.68 -2.42
CA TRP A 415 22.95 -10.30 -3.52
C TRP A 415 23.21 -9.29 -4.65
N SER A 416 22.19 -8.54 -5.08
CA SER A 416 22.30 -7.51 -6.13
C SER A 416 23.36 -6.46 -5.80
N VAL A 417 23.43 -5.98 -4.55
CA VAL A 417 24.47 -5.08 -4.08
C VAL A 417 25.86 -5.73 -4.20
N SER A 418 26.02 -6.98 -3.77
CA SER A 418 27.30 -7.68 -3.81
C SER A 418 27.77 -8.07 -5.23
N ALA A 419 26.82 -8.28 -6.15
CA ALA A 419 27.10 -8.66 -7.54
C ALA A 419 27.61 -7.47 -8.38
N GLY A 420 27.47 -6.24 -7.87
CA GLY A 420 27.92 -5.02 -8.53
C GLY A 420 26.82 -4.33 -9.32
N GLU A 421 27.18 -3.18 -9.88
CA GLU A 421 26.22 -2.19 -10.37
C GLU A 421 25.38 -2.65 -11.56
N GLU A 422 25.89 -3.57 -12.39
CA GLU A 422 25.15 -4.16 -13.50
C GLU A 422 23.89 -4.90 -13.04
N TYR A 423 23.88 -5.37 -11.79
CA TYR A 423 22.79 -6.12 -11.20
C TYR A 423 21.87 -5.27 -10.33
N TYR A 424 22.09 -3.95 -10.23
CA TYR A 424 21.21 -3.09 -9.44
C TYR A 424 19.79 -3.11 -10.03
N GLY A 425 18.80 -3.39 -9.17
CA GLY A 425 17.39 -3.56 -9.56
C GLY A 425 17.01 -5.01 -9.93
N VAL A 426 17.96 -5.87 -10.31
CA VAL A 426 17.68 -7.30 -10.60
C VAL A 426 17.14 -8.01 -9.38
N GLY A 427 17.67 -7.69 -8.19
CA GLY A 427 17.23 -8.30 -6.92
C GLY A 427 15.74 -8.07 -6.66
N TYR A 428 15.30 -6.81 -6.75
CA TYR A 428 13.90 -6.44 -6.63
C TYR A 428 13.02 -7.09 -7.71
N PHE A 429 13.46 -7.05 -8.98
CA PHE A 429 12.74 -7.69 -10.09
C PHE A 429 12.49 -9.18 -9.83
N MET A 430 13.53 -9.92 -9.47
CA MET A 430 13.44 -11.36 -9.20
C MET A 430 12.60 -11.66 -7.96
N ALA A 431 12.69 -10.83 -6.91
CA ALA A 431 11.86 -10.97 -5.72
C ALA A 431 10.37 -10.81 -6.04
N CYS A 432 10.01 -9.80 -6.83
CA CYS A 432 8.64 -9.59 -7.30
C CYS A 432 8.17 -10.74 -8.20
N LEU A 433 9.00 -11.17 -9.16
CA LEU A 433 8.68 -12.26 -10.08
C LEU A 433 8.34 -13.55 -9.32
N ILE A 434 9.23 -14.03 -8.45
CA ILE A 434 9.05 -15.28 -7.70
C ILE A 434 7.84 -15.17 -6.76
N SER A 435 7.73 -14.08 -6.01
CA SER A 435 6.64 -13.88 -5.05
C SER A 435 5.28 -13.80 -5.73
N SER A 436 5.20 -13.10 -6.87
CA SER A 436 3.97 -12.97 -7.64
C SER A 436 3.50 -14.30 -8.24
N PHE A 437 4.42 -15.13 -8.73
CA PHE A 437 4.09 -16.45 -9.25
C PHE A 437 3.51 -17.35 -8.15
N ILE A 438 4.15 -17.38 -6.97
CA ILE A 438 3.66 -18.12 -5.81
C ILE A 438 2.27 -17.60 -5.40
N ALA A 439 2.11 -16.28 -5.30
CA ALA A 439 0.84 -15.65 -4.91
C ALA A 439 -0.28 -15.95 -5.91
N TYR A 440 0.00 -15.92 -7.22
CA TYR A 440 -0.97 -16.25 -8.27
C TYR A 440 -1.43 -17.70 -8.18
N VAL A 441 -0.50 -18.65 -8.03
CA VAL A 441 -0.84 -20.08 -7.87
C VAL A 441 -1.71 -20.30 -6.62
N VAL A 442 -1.39 -19.64 -5.50
CA VAL A 442 -2.17 -19.72 -4.26
C VAL A 442 -3.57 -19.10 -4.45
N ALA A 443 -3.68 -17.99 -5.17
CA ALA A 443 -4.96 -17.35 -5.48
C ALA A 443 -5.82 -18.25 -6.39
N ASP A 444 -5.28 -18.77 -7.49
CA ASP A 444 -5.97 -19.68 -8.40
C ASP A 444 -6.54 -20.91 -7.66
N ARG A 445 -5.72 -21.51 -6.78
CA ARG A 445 -6.14 -22.65 -5.96
C ARG A 445 -7.22 -22.26 -4.94
N THR A 446 -7.15 -21.05 -4.39
CA THR A 446 -8.18 -20.54 -3.48
C THR A 446 -9.52 -20.39 -4.20
N PHE A 447 -9.54 -19.80 -5.39
CA PHE A 447 -10.75 -19.71 -6.22
C PHE A 447 -11.26 -21.07 -6.68
N THR A 448 -10.36 -22.00 -7.01
CA THR A 448 -10.73 -23.36 -7.43
C THR A 448 -11.41 -24.13 -6.31
N ASN A 449 -10.89 -24.01 -5.09
CA ASN A 449 -11.41 -24.71 -3.92
C ASN A 449 -12.45 -23.90 -3.13
N LEU A 450 -12.99 -22.83 -3.71
CA LEU A 450 -13.80 -21.88 -2.95
C LEU A 450 -15.03 -22.53 -2.32
N ASN A 451 -15.76 -23.42 -3.04
CA ASN A 451 -16.90 -24.12 -2.45
C ASN A 451 -16.49 -24.93 -1.21
N TYR A 452 -15.40 -25.69 -1.30
CA TYR A 452 -14.86 -26.46 -0.17
C TYR A 452 -14.50 -25.53 1.00
N LEU A 453 -13.84 -24.41 0.72
CA LEU A 453 -13.49 -23.43 1.73
C LEU A 453 -14.73 -22.81 2.38
N THR A 454 -15.76 -22.48 1.59
CA THR A 454 -17.00 -21.90 2.11
C THR A 454 -17.77 -22.86 3.01
N PHE A 455 -17.95 -24.12 2.60
CA PHE A 455 -18.79 -25.07 3.33
C PHE A 455 -18.07 -25.81 4.46
N ILE A 456 -16.78 -26.11 4.28
CA ILE A 456 -16.00 -26.95 5.20
C ILE A 456 -14.84 -26.16 5.80
N GLY A 457 -13.97 -25.59 4.96
CA GLY A 457 -12.66 -25.09 5.39
C GLY A 457 -12.70 -23.87 6.31
N ASN A 458 -13.62 -22.93 6.08
CA ASN A 458 -13.76 -21.68 6.81
C ASN A 458 -15.03 -21.65 7.68
N ASN A 459 -15.82 -22.73 7.71
CA ASN A 459 -17.08 -22.76 8.46
C ASN A 459 -16.80 -22.95 9.97
N PRO A 460 -17.14 -21.97 10.83
CA PRO A 460 -16.87 -22.04 12.27
C PRO A 460 -17.52 -23.27 12.93
N SER A 461 -18.77 -23.60 12.55
CA SER A 461 -19.50 -24.71 13.16
C SER A 461 -18.87 -26.08 12.86
N VAL A 462 -18.26 -26.24 11.68
CA VAL A 462 -17.54 -27.46 11.30
C VAL A 462 -16.16 -27.52 11.97
N ARG A 463 -15.47 -26.38 12.07
CA ARG A 463 -14.14 -26.32 12.71
C ARG A 463 -14.21 -26.53 14.22
N GLU A 464 -15.23 -26.01 14.89
CA GLU A 464 -15.46 -26.24 16.31
C GLU A 464 -15.73 -27.73 16.58
N ALA A 465 -16.59 -28.36 15.77
CA ALA A 465 -16.85 -29.80 15.82
C ALA A 465 -15.61 -30.67 15.51
N ALA A 466 -14.71 -30.24 14.64
CA ALA A 466 -13.45 -30.94 14.38
C ALA A 466 -12.39 -30.69 15.46
N SER A 467 -12.39 -29.50 16.07
CA SER A 467 -11.43 -29.12 17.10
C SER A 467 -11.67 -29.85 18.42
N SER A 468 -12.94 -30.13 18.77
CA SER A 468 -13.30 -30.96 19.92
C SER A 468 -12.80 -32.40 19.78
N VAL A 469 -12.68 -32.91 18.55
CA VAL A 469 -12.12 -34.25 18.25
C VAL A 469 -10.58 -34.24 18.19
N SER A 470 -9.97 -33.15 17.71
CA SER A 470 -8.50 -33.07 17.51
C SER A 470 -7.70 -32.63 18.76
N ALA A 471 -8.36 -32.17 19.82
CA ALA A 471 -7.73 -31.83 21.10
C ALA A 471 -6.95 -33.00 21.73
N GLN A 472 -7.11 -34.22 21.22
CA GLN A 472 -6.42 -35.43 21.66
C GLN A 472 -5.05 -35.70 21.00
N ARG A 473 -4.60 -34.92 20.00
CA ARG A 473 -3.29 -35.11 19.35
C ARG A 473 -2.61 -33.79 18.98
N ARG A 474 -1.73 -33.28 19.84
CA ARG A 474 -0.88 -32.09 19.57
C ARG A 474 0.47 -32.48 18.96
N GLY A 475 0.93 -31.70 17.98
CA GLY A 475 2.32 -31.68 17.53
C GLY A 475 2.59 -30.72 16.35
N MET A 476 3.43 -29.70 16.58
CA MET A 476 4.08 -28.73 15.67
C MET A 476 3.29 -27.52 15.08
N PRO A 477 3.96 -26.36 14.90
CA PRO A 477 3.34 -25.13 14.41
C PRO A 477 3.06 -25.19 12.90
N THR A 478 1.79 -25.02 12.54
CA THR A 478 1.20 -25.34 11.23
C THR A 478 1.31 -24.25 10.16
N ILE A 479 2.01 -23.15 10.42
CA ILE A 479 1.96 -21.94 9.57
C ILE A 479 2.60 -22.18 8.20
N PHE A 480 3.82 -22.73 8.14
CA PHE A 480 4.51 -23.01 6.88
C PHE A 480 3.94 -24.24 6.15
N ARG A 481 3.47 -25.23 6.89
CA ARG A 481 2.91 -26.46 6.31
C ARG A 481 1.65 -26.20 5.49
N GLU A 482 0.77 -25.31 5.95
CA GLU A 482 -0.44 -24.95 5.19
C GLU A 482 -0.11 -24.21 3.88
N ALA A 483 0.91 -23.35 3.87
CA ALA A 483 1.36 -22.65 2.67
C ALA A 483 2.05 -23.59 1.68
N VAL A 484 2.93 -24.47 2.16
CA VAL A 484 3.61 -25.48 1.32
C VAL A 484 2.59 -26.47 0.72
N LEU A 485 1.61 -26.93 1.51
CA LEU A 485 0.52 -27.77 1.01
C LEU A 485 -0.38 -27.02 0.00
N ALA A 486 -0.51 -25.70 0.14
CA ALA A 486 -1.21 -24.87 -0.84
C ALA A 486 -0.41 -24.66 -2.12
N ILE A 487 0.90 -24.93 -2.16
CA ILE A 487 1.78 -24.81 -3.35
C ILE A 487 2.06 -26.17 -4.00
N MET A 488 2.10 -27.28 -3.26
CA MET A 488 2.35 -28.61 -3.82
C MET A 488 1.15 -29.16 -4.62
N PRO A 489 1.35 -29.78 -5.80
CA PRO A 489 0.27 -30.45 -6.50
C PRO A 489 -0.26 -31.63 -5.66
N ARG A 490 -1.58 -31.69 -5.43
CA ARG A 490 -2.17 -32.90 -4.83
C ARG A 490 -1.94 -34.05 -5.81
N ARG A 491 -1.23 -35.11 -5.35
CA ARG A 491 -1.32 -36.42 -6.01
C ARG A 491 -2.80 -36.76 -6.13
N ARG A 492 -3.30 -36.92 -7.36
CA ARG A 492 -4.62 -37.51 -7.60
C ARG A 492 -4.63 -38.84 -6.84
N ARG A 493 -5.43 -38.94 -5.79
CA ARG A 493 -5.81 -40.26 -5.29
C ARG A 493 -6.74 -40.82 -6.35
N SER A 494 -6.23 -41.81 -7.08
CA SER A 494 -7.00 -42.70 -7.94
C SER A 494 -8.16 -43.31 -7.17
#